data_AF-A0A8J4WA26-F1
#
_entry.id   AF-A0A8J4WA26-F1
#
_cell.length_a   1.000
_cell.length_b   1.000
_cell.length_c   1.000
_cell.angle_alpha   90.00
_cell.angle_beta   90.00
_cell.angle_gamma   90.00
#
_symmetry.space_group_name_H-M   'P 1'
#
loop_
_entity.id
_entity.type
_entity.pdbx_description
1 polymer ?
#
loop_
_entity_poly.entity_id
_entity_poly.type
_entity_poly.pdbx_seq_one_letter_code
_entity_poly.pdbx_strand_id
1 'polypeptide(L)'
;MQMRDWLGELVDPDQIARELKPDNPRSADLSAGREAVRRIRSLIRNGENFAIETTLSGSFVLKHMEIAKEKNYEIVLYYIGLQDVQMHIDRVASRVEQGGHWIAEEDIRYRYGESLKNLTPALAIADQVIIIDNTYEPLIVAEIVQGHLIYCVEFIPAWANPVLVGC
;
A
#
# COMPACT_ATOMS: atom_id res chain seq x y z
N MET A 1 4.74 -22.81 -8.04
CA MET A 1 4.97 -21.56 -8.77
C MET A 1 4.82 -20.45 -7.75
N GLN A 2 5.84 -19.62 -7.53
CA GLN A 2 5.85 -18.65 -6.43
C GLN A 2 5.10 -17.37 -6.86
N MET A 3 4.47 -16.66 -5.93
CA MET A 3 3.72 -15.42 -6.18
C MET A 3 4.52 -14.37 -6.99
N ARG A 4 5.85 -14.38 -6.86
CA ARG A 4 6.78 -13.53 -7.63
C ARG A 4 6.74 -13.76 -9.14
N ASP A 5 6.40 -14.96 -9.59
CA ASP A 5 6.43 -15.32 -11.01
C ASP A 5 5.27 -14.70 -11.80
N TRP A 6 4.21 -14.22 -11.11
CA TRP A 6 3.01 -13.62 -11.73
C TRP A 6 2.89 -12.10 -11.53
N LEU A 7 3.48 -11.56 -10.46
CA LEU A 7 3.37 -10.14 -10.08
C LEU A 7 4.04 -9.18 -11.06
N GLY A 8 5.07 -9.62 -11.80
CA GLY A 8 5.86 -8.74 -12.68
C GLY A 8 6.77 -7.78 -11.90
N GLU A 9 6.96 -6.55 -12.41
CA GLU A 9 7.83 -5.55 -11.75
C GLU A 9 7.21 -5.05 -10.44
N LEU A 10 8.00 -5.00 -9.35
CA LEU A 10 7.63 -4.27 -8.13
C LEU A 10 8.11 -2.81 -8.25
N VAL A 11 7.18 -1.87 -8.31
CA VAL A 11 7.47 -0.44 -8.30
C VAL A 11 7.39 0.08 -6.86
N ASP A 12 8.55 0.27 -6.24
CA ASP A 12 8.71 0.88 -4.91
C ASP A 12 9.51 2.20 -5.02
N PRO A 13 8.90 3.36 -4.70
CA PRO A 13 9.61 4.63 -4.67
C PRO A 13 10.84 4.66 -3.75
N ASP A 14 10.83 3.94 -2.62
CA ASP A 14 11.97 3.90 -1.69
C ASP A 14 13.14 3.10 -2.29
N GLN A 15 12.85 1.96 -2.94
CA GLN A 15 13.85 1.23 -3.72
C GLN A 15 14.42 2.08 -4.86
N ILE A 16 13.57 2.76 -5.63
CA ILE A 16 14.01 3.65 -6.72
C ILE A 16 14.90 4.78 -6.17
N ALA A 17 14.57 5.34 -5.01
CA ALA A 17 15.40 6.37 -4.37
C ALA A 17 16.81 5.83 -4.02
N ARG A 18 16.90 4.59 -3.51
CA ARG A 18 18.18 3.93 -3.21
C ARG A 18 18.98 3.64 -4.48
N GLU A 19 18.33 3.28 -5.59
CA GLU A 19 18.99 3.09 -6.89
C GLU A 19 19.55 4.42 -7.44
N LEU A 20 18.79 5.51 -7.33
CA LEU A 20 19.20 6.82 -7.84
C LEU A 20 20.30 7.49 -7.01
N LYS A 21 20.26 7.34 -5.68
CA LYS A 21 21.20 7.96 -4.74
C LYS A 21 21.52 7.01 -3.59
N PRO A 22 22.44 6.04 -3.77
CA PRO A 22 22.77 5.05 -2.74
C PRO A 22 23.21 5.67 -1.40
N ASP A 23 24.03 6.73 -1.46
CA ASP A 23 24.59 7.36 -0.26
C ASP A 23 23.61 8.32 0.45
N ASN A 24 22.58 8.80 -0.26
CA ASN A 24 21.56 9.68 0.32
C ASN A 24 20.22 9.56 -0.43
N PRO A 25 19.47 8.44 -0.26
CA PRO A 25 18.25 8.17 -1.01
C PRO A 25 17.20 9.27 -0.87
N ARG A 26 17.11 9.89 0.31
CA ARG A 26 16.09 10.91 0.63
C ARG A 26 16.21 12.17 -0.22
N SER A 27 17.42 12.51 -0.64
CA SER A 27 17.63 13.60 -1.60
C SER A 27 16.99 13.33 -2.97
N ALA A 28 16.61 12.08 -3.25
CA ALA A 28 15.99 11.64 -4.48
C ALA A 28 14.48 11.36 -4.36
N ASP A 29 13.82 11.56 -3.21
CA ASP A 29 12.40 11.21 -3.00
C ASP A 29 11.48 11.76 -4.12
N LEU A 30 11.67 13.02 -4.51
CA LEU A 30 10.89 13.64 -5.59
C LEU A 30 11.19 13.01 -6.96
N SER A 31 12.46 12.76 -7.28
CA SER A 31 12.84 12.09 -8.53
C SER A 31 12.38 10.64 -8.57
N ALA A 32 12.44 9.93 -7.44
CA ALA A 32 12.01 8.55 -7.31
C ALA A 32 10.50 8.43 -7.47
N GLY A 33 9.73 9.35 -6.88
CA GLY A 33 8.28 9.44 -7.11
C GLY A 33 7.94 9.67 -8.59
N ARG A 34 8.63 10.61 -9.26
CA ARG A 34 8.44 10.87 -10.70
C ARG A 34 8.80 9.66 -11.57
N GLU A 35 9.86 8.95 -11.19
CA GLU A 35 10.31 7.75 -11.86
C GLU A 35 9.32 6.59 -11.67
N ALA A 36 8.82 6.38 -10.45
CA ALA A 36 7.75 5.41 -10.16
C ALA A 36 6.51 5.69 -11.04
N VAL A 37 6.07 6.96 -11.13
CA VAL A 37 4.98 7.36 -12.03
C VAL A 37 5.26 6.97 -13.48
N ARG A 38 6.48 7.24 -13.96
CA ARG A 38 6.88 6.94 -15.33
C ARG A 38 6.86 5.43 -15.60
N ARG A 39 7.37 4.62 -14.66
CA ARG A 39 7.38 3.15 -14.76
C ARG A 39 5.97 2.58 -14.77
N ILE A 40 5.11 2.96 -13.81
CA ILE A 40 3.71 2.51 -13.75
C ILE A 40 2.97 2.81 -15.06
N ARG A 41 3.10 4.03 -15.58
CA ARG A 41 2.47 4.38 -16.87
C ARG A 41 3.00 3.57 -18.04
N SER A 42 4.27 3.19 -18.00
CA SER A 42 4.88 2.35 -19.04
C SER A 42 4.33 0.94 -18.98
N LEU A 43 4.28 0.34 -17.80
CA LEU A 43 3.78 -1.01 -17.56
C LEU A 43 2.30 -1.12 -17.97
N ILE A 44 1.46 -0.18 -17.51
CA ILE A 44 0.05 -0.09 -17.92
C ILE A 44 -0.09 0.00 -19.45
N ARG A 45 0.69 0.87 -20.09
CA ARG A 45 0.64 1.06 -21.56
C ARG A 45 1.03 -0.21 -22.32
N ASN A 46 1.98 -0.97 -21.78
CA ASN A 46 2.50 -2.18 -22.41
C ASN A 46 1.67 -3.43 -22.10
N GLY A 47 0.70 -3.35 -21.17
CA GLY A 47 -0.10 -4.51 -20.76
C GLY A 47 0.68 -5.51 -19.89
N GLU A 48 1.69 -5.03 -19.16
CA GLU A 48 2.55 -5.86 -18.31
C GLU A 48 1.99 -5.94 -16.88
N ASN A 49 2.07 -7.12 -16.25
CA ASN A 49 1.76 -7.25 -14.82
C ASN A 49 2.79 -6.48 -13.98
N PHE A 50 2.34 -5.87 -12.89
CA PHE A 50 3.20 -5.19 -11.93
C PHE A 50 2.54 -5.11 -10.54
N ALA A 51 3.35 -4.78 -9.55
CA ALA A 51 2.93 -4.44 -8.20
C ALA A 51 3.41 -3.04 -7.82
N ILE A 52 2.68 -2.35 -6.95
CA ILE A 52 3.10 -1.07 -6.38
C ILE A 52 3.19 -1.24 -4.87
N GLU A 53 4.34 -0.90 -4.29
CA GLU A 53 4.43 -0.69 -2.85
C GLU A 53 4.11 0.77 -2.53
N THR A 54 3.16 0.99 -1.62
CA THR A 54 2.71 2.33 -1.28
C THR A 54 2.09 2.38 0.11
N THR A 55 2.19 3.54 0.75
CA THR A 55 1.46 3.84 1.99
C THR A 55 0.01 4.25 1.74
N LEU A 56 -0.47 4.22 0.49
CA LEU A 56 -1.80 4.68 0.07
C LEU A 56 -2.15 6.13 0.50
N SER A 57 -1.18 6.92 0.95
CA SER A 57 -1.41 8.27 1.47
C SER A 57 -1.50 9.34 0.38
N GLY A 58 -1.14 9.01 -0.86
CA GLY A 58 -1.20 9.93 -2.00
C GLY A 58 -2.31 9.57 -2.97
N SER A 59 -3.02 10.58 -3.50
CA SER A 59 -4.09 10.41 -4.50
C SER A 59 -3.61 9.83 -5.84
N PHE A 60 -2.29 9.84 -6.09
CA PHE A 60 -1.69 9.32 -7.31
C PHE A 60 -2.00 7.83 -7.53
N VAL A 61 -1.97 7.00 -6.47
CA VAL A 61 -2.16 5.55 -6.59
C VAL A 61 -3.59 5.26 -7.04
N LEU A 62 -4.58 5.89 -6.40
CA LEU A 62 -5.99 5.78 -6.79
C LEU A 62 -6.20 6.12 -8.27
N LYS A 63 -5.57 7.21 -8.74
CA LYS A 63 -5.62 7.58 -10.16
C LYS A 63 -5.04 6.51 -11.08
N HIS A 64 -3.98 5.80 -10.68
CA HIS A 64 -3.39 4.75 -11.52
C HIS A 64 -4.17 3.45 -11.44
N MET A 65 -4.84 3.16 -10.32
CA MET A 65 -5.82 2.08 -10.24
C MET A 65 -6.94 2.31 -11.27
N GLU A 66 -7.52 3.51 -11.32
CA GLU A 66 -8.56 3.85 -12.32
C GLU A 66 -8.06 3.70 -13.76
N ILE A 67 -6.87 4.24 -14.08
CA ILE A 67 -6.28 4.10 -15.41
C ILE A 67 -6.01 2.62 -15.75
N ALA A 68 -5.60 1.80 -14.78
CA ALA A 68 -5.42 0.37 -14.97
C ALA A 68 -6.76 -0.35 -15.22
N LYS A 69 -7.83 0.01 -14.52
CA LYS A 69 -9.19 -0.49 -14.79
C LYS A 69 -9.64 -0.17 -16.22
N GLU A 70 -9.42 1.05 -16.69
CA GLU A 70 -9.69 1.45 -18.10
C GLU A 70 -8.90 0.63 -19.12
N LYS A 71 -7.80 -0.02 -18.68
CA LYS A 71 -6.96 -0.91 -19.49
C LYS A 71 -7.23 -2.40 -19.23
N ASN A 72 -8.35 -2.73 -18.60
CA ASN A 72 -8.79 -4.10 -18.29
C ASN A 72 -7.85 -4.86 -17.35
N TYR A 73 -7.13 -4.16 -16.47
CA TYR A 73 -6.41 -4.82 -15.39
C TYR A 73 -7.41 -5.35 -14.34
N GLU A 74 -7.06 -6.51 -13.79
CA GLU A 74 -7.57 -6.96 -12.49
C GLU A 74 -6.71 -6.33 -11.40
N ILE A 75 -7.35 -5.73 -10.41
CA ILE A 75 -6.66 -5.03 -9.31
C ILE A 75 -6.88 -5.81 -8.01
N VAL A 76 -5.78 -6.33 -7.47
CA VAL A 76 -5.75 -6.95 -6.15
C VAL A 76 -5.06 -6.00 -5.16
N LEU A 77 -5.78 -5.62 -4.11
CA LEU A 77 -5.28 -4.75 -3.04
C LEU A 77 -5.03 -5.57 -1.77
N TYR A 78 -3.78 -5.55 -1.31
CA TYR A 78 -3.44 -5.97 0.06
C TYR A 78 -3.31 -4.72 0.92
N TYR A 79 -4.19 -4.55 1.91
CA TYR A 79 -4.12 -3.44 2.85
C TYR A 79 -3.71 -3.96 4.24
N ILE A 80 -2.59 -3.47 4.76
CA ILE A 80 -2.05 -3.88 6.05
C ILE A 80 -2.14 -2.73 7.04
N GLY A 81 -2.90 -2.93 8.11
CA GLY A 81 -3.05 -1.99 9.22
C GLY A 81 -2.43 -2.49 10.52
N LEU A 82 -2.26 -1.56 11.47
CA LEU A 82 -1.92 -1.83 12.87
C LEU A 82 -2.98 -1.20 13.76
N GLN A 83 -3.03 -1.66 15.02
CA GLN A 83 -3.95 -1.16 16.05
C GLN A 83 -4.04 0.37 16.10
N ASP A 84 -2.91 1.07 16.02
CA ASP A 84 -2.86 2.53 16.02
C ASP A 84 -1.56 3.08 15.40
N VAL A 85 -1.53 4.40 15.26
CA VAL A 85 -0.38 5.15 14.74
C VAL A 85 0.85 5.06 15.65
N GLN A 86 0.67 4.87 16.96
CA GLN A 86 1.79 4.78 17.89
C GLN A 86 2.58 3.51 17.62
N MET A 87 1.91 2.40 17.34
CA MET A 87 2.59 1.16 16.96
C MET A 87 3.40 1.30 15.65
N HIS A 88 2.93 2.11 14.69
CA HIS A 88 3.74 2.42 13.51
C HIS A 88 5.02 3.20 13.89
N ILE A 89 4.91 4.19 14.77
CA ILE A 89 6.05 4.98 15.27
C ILE A 89 7.05 4.07 15.99
N ASP A 90 6.56 3.22 16.89
CA ASP A 90 7.40 2.30 17.67
C ASP A 90 8.14 1.29 16.77
N ARG A 91 7.46 0.76 15.74
CA ARG A 91 8.10 -0.14 14.75
C ARG A 91 9.15 0.59 13.90
N VAL A 92 8.94 1.85 13.56
CA VAL A 92 9.96 2.66 12.87
C VAL A 92 11.16 2.92 13.80
N ALA A 93 10.93 3.24 15.08
CA ALA A 93 12.00 3.41 16.05
C ALA A 93 12.82 2.12 16.20
N SER A 94 12.16 0.98 16.39
CA SER A 94 12.83 -0.32 16.56
C SER A 94 13.66 -0.73 15.34
N ARG A 95 13.15 -0.55 14.12
CA ARG A 95 13.95 -0.86 12.93
C ARG A 95 15.14 0.08 12.77
N VAL A 96 15.03 1.35 13.18
CA VAL A 96 16.14 2.32 13.13
C VAL A 96 17.25 1.91 14.09
N GLU A 97 16.92 1.42 15.28
CA GLU A 97 17.89 0.82 16.20
C GLU A 97 18.63 -0.38 15.59
N GLN A 98 17.97 -1.10 14.68
CA GLN A 98 18.53 -2.23 13.93
C GLN A 98 19.24 -1.81 12.61
N GLY A 99 19.46 -0.51 12.39
CA GLY A 99 20.13 0.02 11.19
C GLY A 99 19.20 0.29 10.00
N GLY A 100 17.89 0.26 10.21
CA GLY A 100 16.86 0.60 9.22
C GLY A 100 16.68 2.10 9.04
N HIS A 101 15.77 2.46 8.12
CA HIS A 101 15.54 3.86 7.73
C HIS A 101 14.59 4.61 8.67
N TRP A 102 14.99 5.84 9.03
CA TRP A 102 14.22 6.75 9.88
C TRP A 102 13.18 7.54 9.07
N ILE A 103 11.99 7.71 9.64
CA ILE A 103 10.91 8.53 9.11
C ILE A 103 10.43 9.44 10.23
N ALA A 104 10.16 10.71 9.91
CA ALA A 104 9.64 11.67 10.88
C ALA A 104 8.26 11.22 11.41
N GLU A 105 8.01 11.38 12.70
CA GLU A 105 6.72 11.00 13.29
C GLU A 105 5.55 11.75 12.65
N GLU A 106 5.74 13.01 12.29
CA GLU A 106 4.75 13.82 11.57
C GLU A 106 4.36 13.20 10.23
N ASP A 107 5.34 12.69 9.47
CA ASP A 107 5.10 11.96 8.22
C ASP A 107 4.34 10.67 8.47
N ILE A 108 4.68 9.92 9.53
CA ILE A 108 3.99 8.67 9.89
C ILE A 108 2.53 8.96 10.22
N ARG A 109 2.26 9.98 11.04
CA ARG A 109 0.91 10.38 11.44
C ARG A 109 0.08 10.87 10.25
N TYR A 110 0.68 11.70 9.40
CA TYR A 110 0.03 12.17 8.18
C TYR A 110 -0.33 11.00 7.26
N ARG A 111 0.64 10.11 6.98
CA ARG A 111 0.44 8.95 6.09
C ARG A 111 -0.60 7.98 6.65
N TYR A 112 -0.60 7.73 7.95
CA TYR A 112 -1.60 6.88 8.60
C TYR A 112 -3.03 7.40 8.36
N GLY A 113 -3.25 8.69 8.60
CA GLY A 113 -4.56 9.32 8.40
C GLY A 113 -5.00 9.31 6.93
N GLU A 114 -4.11 9.69 6.01
CA GLU A 114 -4.43 9.71 4.57
C GLU A 114 -4.62 8.30 3.99
N SER A 115 -3.84 7.31 4.44
CA SER A 115 -3.99 5.92 4.04
C SER A 115 -5.39 5.39 4.35
N LEU A 116 -5.86 5.61 5.59
CA LEU A 116 -7.21 5.17 6.00
C LEU A 116 -8.32 5.90 5.23
N LYS A 117 -8.16 7.20 4.96
CA LYS A 117 -9.13 7.95 4.13
C LYS A 117 -9.18 7.43 2.70
N ASN A 118 -8.03 7.07 2.14
CA ASN A 118 -7.92 6.57 0.77
C ASN A 118 -8.27 5.09 0.63
N LEU A 119 -8.39 4.35 1.74
CA LEU A 119 -8.80 2.96 1.70
C LEU A 119 -10.22 2.82 1.11
N THR A 120 -11.21 3.59 1.59
CA THR A 120 -12.59 3.52 1.06
C THR A 120 -12.69 3.68 -0.45
N PRO A 121 -12.12 4.73 -1.09
CA PRO A 121 -12.14 4.81 -2.56
C PRO A 121 -11.32 3.69 -3.21
N ALA A 122 -10.22 3.21 -2.61
CA ALA A 122 -9.48 2.07 -3.15
C ALA A 122 -10.33 0.78 -3.17
N LEU A 123 -11.15 0.54 -2.14
CA LEU A 123 -12.08 -0.59 -2.09
C LEU A 123 -13.08 -0.58 -3.24
N ALA A 124 -13.49 0.60 -3.70
CA ALA A 124 -14.45 0.76 -4.79
C ALA A 124 -13.83 0.48 -6.17
N ILE A 125 -12.50 0.58 -6.30
CA ILE A 125 -11.78 0.40 -7.57
C ILE A 125 -11.25 -1.03 -7.70
N ALA A 126 -10.80 -1.63 -6.60
CA ALA A 126 -10.17 -2.94 -6.58
C ALA A 126 -11.16 -4.08 -6.85
N ASP A 127 -10.71 -5.09 -7.60
CA ASP A 127 -11.47 -6.31 -7.90
C ASP A 127 -11.43 -7.30 -6.73
N GLN A 128 -10.29 -7.35 -6.03
CA GLN A 128 -10.13 -8.14 -4.82
C GLN A 128 -9.40 -7.30 -3.77
N VAL A 129 -9.86 -7.38 -2.53
CA VAL A 129 -9.23 -6.72 -1.38
C VAL A 129 -9.03 -7.73 -0.27
N ILE A 130 -7.81 -7.79 0.25
CA ILE A 130 -7.45 -8.52 1.45
C ILE A 130 -7.00 -7.49 2.49
N ILE A 131 -7.76 -7.37 3.56
CA ILE A 131 -7.42 -6.50 4.69
C ILE A 131 -6.77 -7.36 5.78
N ILE A 132 -5.61 -6.93 6.24
CA ILE A 132 -4.78 -7.65 7.20
C ILE A 132 -4.52 -6.74 8.41
N ASP A 133 -4.83 -7.24 9.60
CA ASP A 133 -4.30 -6.70 10.85
C ASP A 133 -2.93 -7.34 11.11
N ASN A 134 -1.91 -6.51 11.26
CA ASN A 134 -0.55 -6.96 11.55
C ASN A 134 -0.07 -6.42 12.91
N THR A 135 -0.97 -6.19 13.86
CA THR A 135 -0.66 -5.67 15.20
C THR A 135 0.28 -6.61 15.95
N TYR A 136 -0.03 -7.90 15.91
CA TYR A 136 0.79 -8.96 16.50
C TYR A 136 1.22 -9.93 15.39
N GLU A 137 0.52 -11.06 15.27
CA GLU A 137 0.65 -11.97 14.13
C GLU A 137 -0.31 -11.54 13.01
N PRO A 138 0.09 -11.60 11.73
CA PRO A 138 -0.78 -11.27 10.61
C PRO A 138 -2.09 -12.06 10.64
N LEU A 139 -3.21 -11.34 10.69
CA LEU A 139 -4.55 -11.87 10.65
C LEU A 139 -5.31 -11.23 9.48
N ILE A 140 -5.81 -12.05 8.55
CA ILE A 140 -6.78 -11.56 7.56
C ILE A 140 -8.06 -11.21 8.31
N VAL A 141 -8.48 -9.94 8.23
CA VAL A 141 -9.68 -9.44 8.92
C VAL A 141 -10.88 -9.36 7.99
N ALA A 142 -10.66 -9.17 6.70
CA ALA A 142 -11.70 -9.19 5.70
C ALA A 142 -11.17 -9.55 4.32
N GLU A 143 -12.02 -10.20 3.53
CA GLU A 143 -11.84 -10.41 2.09
C GLU A 143 -13.06 -9.87 1.34
N ILE A 144 -12.80 -9.04 0.33
CA ILE A 144 -13.84 -8.45 -0.53
C ILE A 144 -13.50 -8.82 -1.97
N VAL A 145 -14.47 -9.36 -2.70
CA VAL A 145 -14.32 -9.73 -4.12
C VAL A 145 -15.45 -9.10 -4.91
N GLN A 146 -15.10 -8.32 -5.94
CA GLN A 146 -16.05 -7.62 -6.80
C GLN A 146 -17.07 -6.79 -5.98
N GLY A 147 -16.59 -6.10 -4.95
CA GLY A 147 -17.40 -5.32 -4.01
C GLY A 147 -18.24 -6.13 -3.01
N HIS A 148 -18.20 -7.45 -3.05
CA HIS A 148 -18.93 -8.32 -2.11
C HIS A 148 -18.01 -8.77 -0.97
N LEU A 149 -18.45 -8.57 0.27
CA LEU A 149 -17.77 -9.10 1.44
C LEU A 149 -17.89 -10.63 1.46
N ILE A 150 -16.77 -11.32 1.30
CA ILE A 150 -16.69 -12.79 1.26
C ILE A 150 -16.35 -13.36 2.63
N TYR A 151 -15.50 -12.66 3.37
CA TYR A 151 -15.04 -13.05 4.69
C TYR A 151 -14.89 -11.81 5.57
N CYS A 152 -15.24 -11.94 6.85
CA CYS A 152 -14.94 -10.98 7.88
C CYS A 152 -14.79 -11.66 9.24
N VAL A 153 -13.89 -11.16 10.07
CA VAL A 153 -13.76 -11.60 11.46
C VAL A 153 -14.95 -11.13 12.30
N GLU A 154 -15.30 -11.90 13.33
CA GLU A 154 -16.36 -11.54 14.29
C GLU A 154 -16.01 -10.26 15.08
N PHE A 155 -14.73 -10.09 15.43
CA PHE A 155 -14.24 -8.93 16.18
C PHE A 155 -13.31 -8.09 15.30
N ILE A 156 -13.89 -7.07 14.67
CA ILE A 156 -13.16 -6.16 13.79
C ILE A 156 -12.23 -5.27 14.62
N PRO A 157 -10.94 -5.15 14.26
CA PRO A 157 -10.04 -4.21 14.91
C PRO A 157 -10.55 -2.77 14.80
N ALA A 158 -10.38 -1.99 15.86
CA ALA A 158 -10.91 -0.63 15.94
C ALA A 158 -10.45 0.28 14.77
N TRP A 159 -9.24 0.09 14.27
CA TRP A 159 -8.71 0.85 13.14
C TRP A 159 -9.41 0.53 11.81
N ALA A 160 -9.96 -0.68 11.66
CA ALA A 160 -10.63 -1.17 10.45
C ALA A 160 -12.15 -0.93 10.46
N ASN A 161 -12.74 -0.66 11.63
CA ASN A 161 -14.18 -0.37 11.76
C ASN A 161 -14.72 0.70 10.78
N PRO A 162 -14.03 1.82 10.52
CA PRO A 162 -14.56 2.85 9.62
C PRO A 162 -14.75 2.38 8.17
N VAL A 163 -14.05 1.33 7.75
CA VAL A 163 -14.08 0.83 6.36
C VAL A 163 -14.82 -0.49 6.20
N LEU A 164 -15.01 -1.26 7.28
CA LEU A 164 -15.70 -2.56 7.29
C LEU A 164 -17.12 -2.49 7.90
N VAL A 165 -17.81 -1.36 7.73
CA VAL A 165 -19.16 -1.18 8.28
C VAL A 165 -20.13 -2.18 7.64
N GLY A 166 -20.69 -3.10 8.41
CA GLY A 166 -21.65 -4.10 7.93
C GLY A 166 -21.08 -5.51 7.75
N CYS A 167 -19.81 -5.71 8.12
CA CYS A 167 -19.54 -6.82 9.02
C CYS A 167 -20.28 -6.55 10.37
#